data_AF-A0A7S0FNF0-F1
#
_entry.id   AF-A0A7S0FNF0-F1
#
_cell.length_a   1.000
_cell.length_b   1.000
_cell.length_c   1.000
_cell.angle_alpha   90.00
_cell.angle_beta   90.00
_cell.angle_gamma   90.00
#
_symmetry.space_group_name_H-M   'P 1'
#
loop_
_entity.id
_entity.type
_entity.pdbx_description
1 polymer ?
#
loop_
_entity_poly.entity_id
_entity_poly.type
_entity_poly.pdbx_seq_one_letter_code
_entity_poly.pdbx_strand_id
1 'polypeptide(L)'
;AGELVPQFVETVKEFAAHERGSWRHEVYSRMVQNLFDECRFFPQYPLPELTITGELCGSFINHGLVKEQGIGLALRCVLEAMRRPVQSKMFRFGIVALEQFLGRLPVWPQLCHHLTQIEHLAEAYPSYVDYARSVLQALPEDLRHAVMLKP
;
A
#
# COMPACT_ATOMS: atom_id res chain seq x y z
N ALA A 1 -5.58 -18.32 -7.65
CA ALA A 1 -5.20 -17.18 -6.79
C ALA A 1 -6.41 -16.42 -6.24
N GLY A 2 -7.54 -16.31 -6.97
CA GLY A 2 -8.66 -15.41 -6.66
C GLY A 2 -9.33 -15.50 -5.29
N GLU A 3 -9.12 -16.56 -4.49
CA GLU A 3 -9.66 -16.67 -3.12
C GLU A 3 -8.58 -16.74 -2.03
N LEU A 4 -7.32 -16.93 -2.39
CA LEU A 4 -6.27 -17.21 -1.40
C LEU A 4 -5.86 -15.95 -0.64
N VAL A 5 -5.73 -14.82 -1.34
CA VAL A 5 -5.33 -13.55 -0.72
C VAL A 5 -6.38 -13.06 0.28
N PRO A 6 -7.69 -12.99 -0.05
CA PRO A 6 -8.71 -12.62 0.93
C PRO A 6 -8.72 -13.51 2.19
N GLN A 7 -8.64 -14.83 2.02
CA GLN A 7 -8.62 -15.78 3.15
C GLN A 7 -7.38 -15.59 4.03
N PHE A 8 -6.22 -15.34 3.42
CA PHE A 8 -5.00 -15.07 4.17
C PHE A 8 -5.10 -13.76 4.95
N VAL A 9 -5.63 -12.70 4.34
CA VAL A 9 -5.85 -11.41 5.00
C VAL A 9 -6.78 -11.55 6.21
N GLU A 10 -7.87 -12.32 6.10
CA GLU A 10 -8.75 -12.59 7.25
C GLU A 10 -8.04 -13.35 8.37
N THR A 11 -7.21 -14.34 8.03
CA THR A 11 -6.38 -15.05 9.01
C THR A 11 -5.43 -14.10 9.73
N VAL A 12 -4.77 -13.19 9.00
CA VAL A 12 -3.86 -12.20 9.61
C VAL A 12 -4.61 -11.20 10.47
N LYS A 13 -5.83 -10.80 10.09
CA LYS A 13 -6.72 -9.95 10.90
C LYS A 13 -7.12 -10.63 12.21
N GLU A 14 -7.49 -11.91 12.16
CA GLU A 14 -7.78 -12.71 13.36
C GLU A 14 -6.57 -12.74 14.30
N PHE A 15 -5.37 -12.95 13.75
CA PHE A 15 -4.14 -13.00 14.53
C PHE A 15 -3.79 -11.65 15.14
N ALA A 16 -4.00 -10.56 14.41
CA ALA A 16 -3.78 -9.20 14.89
C ALA A 16 -4.72 -8.82 16.05
N ALA A 17 -5.92 -9.39 16.10
CA ALA A 17 -6.91 -9.14 17.16
C ALA A 17 -6.57 -9.81 18.51
N HIS A 18 -5.62 -10.76 18.54
CA HIS A 18 -5.18 -11.39 19.78
C HIS A 18 -4.30 -10.46 20.63
N GLU A 19 -4.24 -10.73 21.93
CA GLU A 19 -3.46 -9.95 22.90
C GLU A 19 -1.96 -9.89 22.53
N ARG A 20 -1.34 -8.73 22.77
CA ARG A 20 0.10 -8.54 22.57
C ARG A 20 0.88 -9.53 23.46
N GLY A 21 1.84 -10.23 22.85
CA GLY A 21 2.62 -11.29 23.52
C GLY A 21 2.01 -12.69 23.36
N SER A 22 0.81 -12.82 22.79
CA SER A 22 0.32 -14.12 22.33
C SER A 22 1.06 -14.56 21.06
N TRP A 23 1.20 -15.87 20.87
CA TRP A 23 1.87 -16.43 19.70
C TRP A 23 1.24 -15.96 18.38
N ARG A 24 -0.10 -15.84 18.32
CA ARG A 24 -0.81 -15.36 17.12
C ARG A 24 -0.46 -13.91 16.81
N HIS A 25 -0.45 -13.05 17.82
CA HIS A 25 -0.07 -11.65 17.63
C HIS A 25 1.39 -11.53 17.18
N GLU A 26 2.29 -12.34 17.73
CA GLU A 26 3.70 -12.35 17.30
C GLU A 26 3.85 -12.84 15.86
N VAL A 27 3.13 -13.89 15.46
CA VAL A 27 3.11 -14.39 14.08
C VAL A 27 2.62 -13.31 13.12
N TYR A 28 1.48 -12.65 13.41
CA TYR A 28 0.99 -11.52 12.62
C TYR A 28 2.08 -10.43 12.48
N SER A 29 2.67 -10.03 13.60
CA SER A 29 3.64 -8.93 13.61
C SER A 29 4.88 -9.27 12.77
N ARG A 30 5.32 -10.53 12.80
CA ARG A 30 6.46 -11.01 12.00
C ARG A 30 6.10 -11.15 10.53
N MET A 31 4.89 -11.62 10.19
CA MET A 31 4.42 -11.69 8.81
C MET A 31 4.41 -10.32 8.14
N VAL A 32 3.83 -9.31 8.79
CA VAL A 32 3.78 -7.95 8.25
C VAL A 32 5.19 -7.35 8.13
N GLN A 33 6.02 -7.53 9.16
CA GLN A 33 7.40 -7.01 9.12
C GLN A 33 8.20 -7.64 7.98
N ASN A 34 8.20 -8.97 7.87
CA ASN A 34 8.97 -9.68 6.83
C ASN A 34 8.54 -9.25 5.43
N LEU A 35 7.24 -9.09 5.19
CA LEU A 35 6.72 -8.66 3.89
C LEU A 35 7.32 -7.31 3.45
N PHE A 36 7.37 -6.32 4.35
CA PHE A 36 7.91 -5.00 4.00
C PHE A 36 9.45 -4.94 4.04
N ASP A 37 10.11 -5.79 4.84
CA ASP A 37 11.56 -5.97 4.80
C ASP A 37 12.03 -6.61 3.48
N GLU A 38 11.16 -7.41 2.85
CA GLU A 38 11.37 -8.03 1.55
C GLU A 38 11.16 -7.09 0.35
N CYS A 39 10.62 -5.88 0.55
CA CYS A 39 10.34 -4.92 -0.54
C CYS A 39 11.53 -4.69 -1.49
N ARG A 40 12.77 -4.69 -0.95
CA ARG A 40 14.01 -4.57 -1.73
C ARG A 40 14.30 -5.75 -2.65
N PHE A 41 13.72 -6.92 -2.38
CA PHE A 41 13.89 -8.15 -3.15
C PHE A 41 12.74 -8.39 -4.14
N PHE A 42 11.62 -7.67 -4.04
CA PHE A 42 10.50 -7.76 -4.98
C PHE A 42 10.89 -7.65 -6.47
N PRO A 43 11.88 -6.83 -6.88
CA PRO A 43 12.35 -6.83 -8.28
C PRO A 43 12.89 -8.19 -8.76
N GLN A 44 13.20 -9.12 -7.87
CA GLN A 44 13.66 -10.48 -8.19
C GLN A 44 12.49 -11.47 -8.32
N TYR A 45 11.30 -11.12 -7.84
CA TYR A 45 10.16 -12.03 -7.83
C TYR A 45 9.64 -12.22 -9.26
N PRO A 46 9.23 -13.44 -9.64
CA PRO A 46 8.52 -13.63 -10.89
C PRO A 46 7.14 -12.92 -10.83
N LEU A 47 6.58 -12.64 -12.00
CA LEU A 47 5.41 -11.77 -12.13
C LEU A 47 4.15 -12.29 -11.39
N PRO A 48 3.81 -13.60 -11.43
CA PRO A 48 2.65 -14.12 -10.71
C PRO A 48 2.75 -13.92 -9.20
N GLU A 49 3.90 -14.25 -8.62
CA GLU A 49 4.17 -14.11 -7.18
C GLU A 49 4.17 -12.64 -6.79
N LEU A 50 4.81 -11.78 -7.60
CA LEU A 50 4.83 -10.35 -7.35
C LEU A 50 3.44 -9.72 -7.41
N THR A 51 2.53 -10.25 -8.24
CA THR A 51 1.13 -9.80 -8.28
C THR A 51 0.43 -10.13 -6.96
N ILE A 52 0.57 -11.35 -6.45
CA ILE A 52 0.02 -11.79 -5.15
C ILE A 52 0.60 -10.92 -4.02
N THR A 53 1.92 -10.68 -4.03
CA THR A 53 2.59 -9.80 -3.07
C THR A 53 2.01 -8.38 -3.11
N GLY A 54 1.68 -7.86 -4.30
CA GLY A 54 1.03 -6.56 -4.48
C GLY A 54 -0.34 -6.50 -3.80
N GLU A 55 -1.18 -7.50 -4.04
CA GLU A 55 -2.51 -7.61 -3.42
C GLU A 55 -2.40 -7.70 -1.89
N LEU A 56 -1.44 -8.49 -1.38
CA LEU A 56 -1.19 -8.61 0.07
C LEU A 56 -0.71 -7.30 0.69
N CYS A 57 0.32 -6.67 0.13
CA CYS A 57 0.85 -5.40 0.59
C CYS A 57 -0.24 -4.33 0.66
N GLY A 58 -1.01 -4.19 -0.42
CA GLY A 58 -2.11 -3.25 -0.51
C GLY A 58 -3.22 -3.55 0.50
N SER A 59 -3.60 -4.82 0.64
CA SER A 59 -4.62 -5.25 1.61
C SER A 59 -4.19 -4.99 3.05
N PHE A 60 -2.93 -5.23 3.40
CA PHE A 60 -2.42 -4.96 4.75
C PHE A 60 -2.44 -3.48 5.09
N ILE A 61 -2.12 -2.61 4.13
CA ILE A 61 -2.28 -1.17 4.26
C ILE A 61 -3.76 -0.83 4.45
N ASN A 62 -4.63 -1.35 3.58
CA ASN A 62 -6.06 -1.06 3.58
C ASN A 62 -6.73 -1.44 4.92
N HIS A 63 -6.43 -2.60 5.47
CA HIS A 63 -7.02 -3.12 6.70
C HIS A 63 -6.32 -2.65 7.98
N GLY A 64 -5.33 -1.74 7.89
CA GLY A 64 -4.65 -1.20 9.08
C GLY A 64 -3.79 -2.23 9.82
N LEU A 65 -3.35 -3.28 9.12
CA LEU A 65 -2.47 -4.31 9.68
C LEU A 65 -1.03 -3.79 9.83
N VAL A 66 -0.66 -2.79 9.04
CA VAL A 66 0.62 -2.07 9.17
C VAL A 66 0.51 -1.02 10.27
N LYS A 67 1.32 -1.17 11.33
CA LYS A 67 1.38 -0.22 12.46
C LYS A 67 1.84 1.17 12.00
N GLU A 68 1.47 2.21 12.74
CA GLU A 68 1.82 3.61 12.43
C GLU A 68 3.33 3.83 12.23
N GLN A 69 4.19 3.12 12.97
CA GLN A 69 5.64 3.26 12.80
C GLN A 69 6.15 2.71 11.45
N GLY A 70 5.41 1.75 10.86
CA GLY A 70 5.77 1.08 9.61
C GLY A 70 5.03 1.62 8.37
N ILE A 71 3.93 2.35 8.56
CA ILE A 71 3.07 2.77 7.44
C ILE A 71 3.83 3.63 6.41
N GLY A 72 4.71 4.52 6.87
CA GLY A 72 5.51 5.36 5.98
C GLY A 72 6.45 4.53 5.09
N LEU A 73 7.00 3.42 5.59
CA LEU A 73 7.84 2.52 4.80
C LEU A 73 7.00 1.75 3.77
N ALA A 74 5.83 1.27 4.20
CA ALA A 74 4.90 0.55 3.33
C ALA A 74 4.42 1.42 2.14
N LEU A 75 3.99 2.65 2.42
CA LEU A 75 3.56 3.59 1.38
C LEU A 75 4.72 3.96 0.43
N ARG A 76 5.93 4.17 0.97
CA ARG A 76 7.13 4.39 0.13
C ARG A 76 7.44 3.19 -0.75
N CYS A 77 7.30 1.96 -0.26
CA CYS A 77 7.52 0.76 -1.06
C CYS A 77 6.58 0.72 -2.29
N VAL A 78 5.29 1.04 -2.12
CA VAL A 78 4.32 1.12 -3.22
C VAL A 78 4.62 2.30 -4.16
N LEU A 79 4.94 3.47 -3.61
CA LEU A 79 5.25 4.68 -4.37
C LEU A 79 6.50 4.51 -5.26
N GLU A 80 7.59 3.97 -4.70
CA GLU A 80 8.82 3.70 -5.44
C GLU A 80 8.63 2.67 -6.56
N ALA A 81 7.70 1.73 -6.38
CA ALA A 81 7.34 0.78 -7.41
C ALA A 81 6.63 1.47 -8.59
N MET A 82 5.70 2.39 -8.31
CA MET A 82 5.01 3.19 -9.33
C MET A 82 5.92 4.21 -10.04
N ARG A 83 7.07 4.57 -9.45
CA ARG A 83 8.07 5.41 -10.12
C ARG A 83 8.89 4.66 -11.18
N ARG A 84 8.76 3.33 -11.26
CA ARG A 84 9.43 2.52 -12.30
C ARG A 84 8.74 2.69 -13.66
N PRO A 85 9.38 2.34 -14.79
CA PRO A 85 8.75 2.40 -16.11
C PRO A 85 7.43 1.62 -16.15
N VAL A 86 6.43 2.13 -16.87
CA VAL A 86 5.06 1.58 -16.95
C VAL A 86 5.04 0.09 -17.34
N GLN A 87 5.97 -0.33 -18.19
CA GLN A 87 6.09 -1.71 -18.68
C GLN A 87 6.79 -2.66 -17.68
N SER A 88 7.29 -2.13 -16.55
CA SER A 88 8.01 -2.94 -15.56
C SER A 88 7.05 -3.71 -14.65
N LYS A 89 7.45 -4.92 -14.23
CA LYS A 89 6.71 -5.71 -13.25
C LYS A 89 6.53 -5.00 -11.89
N MET A 90 7.47 -4.14 -11.53
CA MET A 90 7.37 -3.33 -10.30
C MET A 90 6.32 -2.23 -10.44
N PHE A 91 6.19 -1.60 -11.60
CA PHE A 91 5.10 -0.64 -11.83
C PHE A 91 3.74 -1.34 -11.68
N ARG A 92 3.59 -2.52 -12.29
CA ARG A 92 2.37 -3.35 -12.12
C ARG A 92 2.11 -3.72 -10.65
N PHE A 93 3.14 -4.11 -9.90
CA PHE A 93 3.02 -4.32 -8.44
C PHE A 93 2.48 -3.08 -7.73
N GLY A 94 3.02 -1.90 -8.05
CA GLY A 94 2.61 -0.64 -7.45
C GLY A 94 1.13 -0.33 -7.70
N ILE A 95 0.66 -0.53 -8.94
CA ILE A 95 -0.75 -0.38 -9.31
C ILE A 95 -1.63 -1.36 -8.55
N VAL A 96 -1.31 -2.66 -8.58
CA VAL A 96 -2.08 -3.70 -7.90
C VAL A 96 -2.20 -3.43 -6.40
N ALA A 97 -1.11 -2.98 -5.77
CA ALA A 97 -1.12 -2.62 -4.35
C ALA A 97 -1.94 -1.36 -4.08
N LEU A 98 -1.77 -0.29 -4.88
CA LEU A 98 -2.53 0.96 -4.74
C LEU A 98 -4.04 0.72 -4.79
N GLU A 99 -4.49 -0.12 -5.74
CA GLU A 99 -5.91 -0.42 -5.94
C GLU A 99 -6.58 -0.99 -4.69
N GLN A 100 -5.85 -1.71 -3.85
CA GLN A 100 -6.41 -2.28 -2.61
C GLN A 100 -6.75 -1.22 -1.56
N PHE A 101 -6.08 -0.06 -1.57
CA PHE A 101 -6.25 1.00 -0.56
C PHE A 101 -6.59 2.38 -1.16
N LEU A 102 -7.02 2.44 -2.43
CA LEU A 102 -7.46 3.67 -3.10
C LEU A 102 -8.47 4.44 -2.25
N GLY A 103 -9.47 3.75 -1.68
CA GLY A 103 -10.49 4.37 -0.83
C GLY A 103 -9.95 5.06 0.43
N ARG A 104 -8.71 4.75 0.84
CA ARG A 104 -8.05 5.35 2.00
C ARG A 104 -7.05 6.45 1.66
N LEU A 105 -6.84 6.79 0.39
CA LEU A 105 -5.97 7.90 -0.02
C LEU A 105 -6.20 9.23 0.72
N PRO A 106 -7.43 9.62 1.09
CA PRO A 106 -7.66 10.82 1.91
C PRO A 106 -6.89 10.86 3.23
N VAL A 107 -6.54 9.69 3.79
CA VAL A 107 -5.75 9.58 5.01
C VAL A 107 -4.30 10.06 4.81
N TRP A 108 -3.78 10.03 3.58
CA TRP A 108 -2.38 10.34 3.26
C TRP A 108 -2.27 11.44 2.18
N PRO A 109 -2.50 12.72 2.55
CA PRO A 109 -2.41 13.84 1.61
C PRO A 109 -1.04 13.94 0.92
N GLN A 110 0.05 13.70 1.65
CA GLN A 110 1.40 13.65 1.04
C GLN A 110 1.55 12.57 -0.02
N LEU A 111 0.93 11.40 0.15
CA LEU A 111 0.94 10.36 -0.89
C LEU A 111 0.20 10.86 -2.13
N CYS A 112 -0.94 11.51 -1.96
CA CYS A 112 -1.69 12.11 -3.07
C CYS A 112 -0.82 13.11 -3.85
N HIS A 113 -0.10 13.99 -3.16
CA HIS A 113 0.86 14.89 -3.81
C HIS A 113 1.88 14.14 -4.65
N HIS A 114 2.52 13.12 -4.07
CA HIS A 114 3.51 12.33 -4.80
C HIS A 114 2.92 11.60 -6.01
N LEU A 115 1.70 11.07 -5.94
CA LEU A 115 1.02 10.44 -7.08
C LEU A 115 0.81 11.44 -8.21
N THR A 116 0.39 12.67 -7.91
CA THR A 116 0.17 13.71 -8.93
C THR A 116 1.44 14.18 -9.63
N GLN A 117 2.62 13.89 -9.07
CA GLN A 117 3.92 14.26 -9.64
C GLN A 117 4.53 13.18 -10.54
N ILE A 118 3.90 12.00 -10.67
CA ILE A 118 4.41 10.92 -11.53
C ILE A 118 3.84 11.10 -12.94
N GLU A 119 4.63 11.66 -13.85
CA GLU A 119 4.20 11.99 -15.23
C GLU A 119 3.65 10.76 -15.97
N HIS A 120 4.41 9.66 -16.01
CA HIS A 120 3.98 8.44 -16.70
C HIS A 120 2.77 7.74 -16.05
N LEU A 121 2.48 8.02 -14.77
CA LEU A 121 1.24 7.57 -14.13
C LEU A 121 0.05 8.40 -14.61
N ALA A 122 0.22 9.72 -14.76
CA ALA A 122 -0.82 10.59 -15.30
C ALA A 122 -1.18 10.22 -16.74
N GLU A 123 -0.19 9.79 -17.54
CA GLU A 123 -0.42 9.31 -18.92
C GLU A 123 -1.11 7.95 -18.96
N ALA A 124 -0.65 6.98 -18.17
CA ALA A 124 -1.13 5.60 -18.25
C ALA A 124 -2.40 5.33 -17.41
N TYR A 125 -2.57 6.01 -16.28
CA TYR A 125 -3.67 5.86 -15.31
C TYR A 125 -4.17 7.22 -14.82
N PRO A 126 -4.70 8.07 -15.72
CA PRO A 126 -5.13 9.44 -15.37
C PRO A 126 -6.16 9.47 -14.24
N SER A 127 -7.05 8.47 -14.16
CA SER A 127 -8.09 8.38 -13.12
C SER A 127 -7.52 8.33 -11.70
N TYR A 128 -6.35 7.70 -11.49
CA TYR A 128 -5.72 7.63 -10.17
C TYR A 128 -5.11 8.98 -9.76
N VAL A 129 -4.54 9.70 -10.72
CA VAL A 129 -3.99 11.04 -10.52
C VAL A 129 -5.11 12.05 -10.29
N ASP A 130 -6.21 11.96 -11.05
CA ASP A 130 -7.37 12.83 -10.91
C ASP A 130 -8.06 12.62 -9.56
N TYR A 131 -8.20 11.36 -9.13
CA TYR A 131 -8.72 11.06 -7.80
C TYR A 131 -7.82 11.64 -6.70
N ALA A 132 -6.50 11.41 -6.77
CA ALA A 132 -5.55 12.02 -5.82
C ALA A 132 -5.63 13.55 -5.78
N ARG A 133 -5.80 14.21 -6.95
CA ARG A 133 -5.99 15.66 -7.04
C ARG A 133 -7.31 16.10 -6.40
N SER A 134 -8.39 15.37 -6.63
CA SER A 134 -9.71 15.66 -6.03
C SER A 134 -9.66 15.58 -4.50
N VAL A 135 -8.93 14.60 -3.95
CA VAL A 135 -8.70 14.46 -2.51
C VAL A 135 -7.99 15.68 -1.95
N LEU A 136 -6.90 16.12 -2.59
CA LEU A 136 -6.15 17.30 -2.16
C LEU A 136 -6.99 18.58 -2.19
N GLN A 137 -7.84 18.74 -3.22
CA GLN A 137 -8.73 19.90 -3.36
C GLN A 137 -9.82 19.93 -2.29
N ALA A 138 -10.34 18.76 -1.90
CA ALA A 138 -11.36 18.63 -0.86
C ALA A 138 -10.83 18.89 0.56
N LEU A 139 -9.51 18.77 0.77
CA LEU A 139 -8.89 19.00 2.07
C LEU A 139 -8.66 20.51 2.36
N PRO A 140 -8.86 20.94 3.62
CA PRO A 140 -8.38 22.23 4.12
C PRO A 140 -6.90 22.44 3.82
N GLU A 141 -6.50 23.68 3.52
CA GLU A 141 -5.15 24.01 3.05
C GLU A 141 -4.05 23.59 4.04
N ASP A 142 -4.31 23.75 5.34
CA ASP A 142 -3.42 23.36 6.43
C ASP A 142 -3.19 21.83 6.52
N LEU A 143 -4.14 21.04 6.02
CA LEU A 143 -4.09 19.57 6.05
C LEU A 143 -3.49 18.95 4.78
N ARG A 144 -3.36 19.70 3.68
CA ARG A 144 -2.89 19.17 2.38
C ARG A 144 -1.45 18.62 2.43
N HIS A 145 -0.64 19.16 3.34
CA HIS A 145 0.75 18.73 3.52
C HIS A 145 0.94 17.71 4.66
N ALA A 146 -0.13 17.22 5.29
CA ALA A 146 -0.02 16.24 6.35
C ALA A 146 0.49 14.89 5.82
N VAL A 147 1.41 14.28 6.56
CA VAL A 147 1.91 12.91 6.26
C VAL A 147 0.76 11.90 6.39
N MET A 148 -0.02 12.05 7.45
CA MET A 148 -1.15 11.18 7.78
C MET A 148 -2.16 12.00 8.59
N LEU A 149 -3.43 11.93 8.20
CA LEU A 149 -4.53 12.45 9.00
C LEU A 149 -4.86 11.42 10.08
N LYS A 150 -4.87 11.84 11.34
CA LYS A 150 -5.37 10.99 12.42
C LYS A 150 -6.90 10.94 12.34
N PRO A 151 -7.52 9.77 12.52
CA PRO A 151 -8.98 9.66 12.63
C PRO A 151 -9.51 10.45 13.84
#